data_AF-A0A7X3K007-F1
#
_entry.id   AF-A0A7X3K007-F1
#
_cell.length_a   1.000
_cell.length_b   1.000
_cell.length_c   1.000
_cell.angle_alpha   90.00
_cell.angle_beta   90.00
_cell.angle_gamma   90.00
#
_symmetry.space_group_name_H-M   'P 1'
#
loop_
_entity.id
_entity.type
_entity.pdbx_description
1 polymer ?
#
loop_
_entity_poly.entity_id
_entity_poly.type
_entity_poly.pdbx_seq_one_letter_code
_entity_poly.pdbx_strand_id
1 'polypeptide(L)'
;MANIHEYNGNEKMAIIEELQAGEATRKEIAHKYNISVGTLVKWRHRYELYGIDGLEIRVRNRKYSPELKLQAVQDYLSGKYSQYELIDTYKIASRTQLQKWINKYNSHNSFKSVNEGARAMTKGRSTTWQERIDIALHCIAQERDYGKTATQFKVSYNQVYQWVKKYENGGEDALQDGRGRNKASVELTEAERHKLELKKLAYENERLRAEIAFLKKLKELKRRRS
;
A
#
# COMPACT_ATOMS: atom_id res chain seq x y z
N MET A 1 3.51 -33.53 -14.92
CA MET A 1 2.64 -33.44 -13.72
C MET A 1 1.24 -33.20 -14.24
N ALA A 2 0.29 -34.07 -13.90
CA ALA A 2 -1.12 -33.92 -14.31
C ALA A 2 -1.68 -32.58 -13.83
N ASN A 3 -2.50 -31.93 -14.65
CA ASN A 3 -3.07 -30.64 -14.33
C ASN A 3 -4.10 -30.82 -13.19
N ILE A 4 -4.09 -29.97 -12.15
CA ILE A 4 -5.01 -30.03 -11.00
C ILE A 4 -6.51 -30.01 -11.42
N HIS A 5 -6.76 -29.62 -12.67
CA HIS A 5 -8.07 -29.52 -13.30
C HIS A 5 -8.53 -30.76 -14.06
N GLU A 6 -7.73 -31.82 -14.15
CA GLU A 6 -8.12 -33.05 -14.88
C GLU A 6 -9.11 -33.92 -14.10
N TYR A 7 -9.13 -33.83 -12.77
CA TYR A 7 -10.01 -34.63 -11.93
C TYR A 7 -11.29 -33.89 -11.54
N ASN A 8 -12.44 -34.51 -11.84
CA ASN A 8 -13.76 -34.04 -11.41
C ASN A 8 -13.99 -34.33 -9.90
N GLY A 9 -15.07 -33.79 -9.33
CA GLY A 9 -15.36 -33.94 -7.89
C GLY A 9 -15.52 -35.40 -7.44
N ASN A 10 -16.13 -36.24 -8.27
CA ASN A 10 -16.37 -37.66 -7.98
C ASN A 10 -15.10 -38.50 -8.10
N GLU A 11 -14.26 -38.23 -9.10
CA GLU A 11 -12.94 -38.87 -9.25
C GLU A 11 -12.03 -38.55 -8.07
N LYS A 12 -12.06 -37.30 -7.59
CA LYS A 12 -11.32 -36.93 -6.38
C LYS A 12 -11.83 -37.68 -5.15
N MET A 13 -13.14 -37.90 -5.05
CA MET A 13 -13.74 -38.64 -3.94
C MET A 13 -13.28 -40.10 -3.96
N ALA A 14 -13.33 -40.77 -5.11
CA ALA A 14 -12.85 -42.14 -5.26
C ALA A 14 -11.37 -42.30 -4.87
N ILE A 15 -10.52 -41.32 -5.24
CA ILE A 15 -9.09 -41.30 -4.86
C ILE A 15 -8.92 -41.15 -3.33
N ILE A 16 -9.80 -40.38 -2.67
CA ILE A 16 -9.77 -40.22 -1.20
C ILE A 16 -10.29 -41.47 -0.50
N GLU A 17 -11.31 -42.12 -1.03
CA GLU A 17 -11.84 -43.38 -0.52
C GLU A 17 -10.78 -44.51 -0.60
N GLU A 18 -10.05 -44.61 -1.72
CA GLU A 18 -8.91 -45.53 -1.85
C GLU A 18 -7.82 -45.25 -0.80
N LEU A 19 -7.56 -43.97 -0.51
CA LEU A 19 -6.64 -43.59 0.56
C LEU A 19 -7.16 -43.96 1.95
N GLN A 20 -8.47 -43.89 2.19
CA GLN A 20 -9.09 -44.22 3.48
C GLN A 20 -9.21 -45.73 3.70
N ALA A 21 -9.37 -46.51 2.63
CA ALA A 21 -9.37 -47.98 2.67
C ALA A 21 -8.03 -48.55 3.19
N GLY A 22 -6.94 -47.77 3.13
CA GLY A 22 -5.65 -48.14 3.70
C GLY A 22 -4.85 -49.13 2.86
N GLU A 23 -5.28 -49.39 1.63
CA GLU A 23 -4.67 -50.36 0.71
C GLU A 23 -3.31 -49.89 0.15
N ALA A 24 -3.05 -48.58 0.15
CA ALA A 24 -1.82 -47.99 -0.35
C ALA A 24 -1.42 -46.74 0.47
N THR A 25 -0.12 -46.48 0.53
CA THR A 25 0.41 -45.27 1.18
C THR A 25 0.09 -44.02 0.38
N ARG A 26 0.06 -42.86 1.06
CA ARG A 26 -0.16 -41.54 0.42
C ARG A 26 0.77 -41.28 -0.76
N LYS A 27 2.00 -41.80 -0.71
CA LYS A 27 3.00 -41.64 -1.80
C LYS A 27 2.68 -42.53 -2.99
N GLU A 28 2.24 -43.77 -2.76
CA GLU A 28 1.87 -44.71 -3.81
C GLU A 28 0.63 -44.23 -4.57
N ILE A 29 -0.40 -43.75 -3.85
CA ILE A 29 -1.61 -43.18 -4.48
C ILE A 29 -1.26 -41.90 -5.26
N ALA A 30 -0.46 -41.02 -4.67
CA ALA A 30 0.03 -39.83 -5.36
C ALA A 30 0.77 -40.17 -6.66
N HIS A 31 1.60 -41.22 -6.65
CA HIS A 31 2.31 -41.69 -7.83
C HIS A 31 1.37 -42.34 -8.86
N LYS A 32 0.44 -43.21 -8.42
CA LYS A 32 -0.57 -43.89 -9.24
C LYS A 32 -1.39 -42.90 -10.06
N TYR A 33 -1.81 -41.80 -9.44
CA TYR A 33 -2.61 -40.77 -10.09
C TYR A 33 -1.79 -39.58 -10.60
N ASN A 34 -0.44 -39.61 -10.52
CA ASN A 34 0.43 -38.51 -10.94
C ASN A 34 0.08 -37.14 -10.30
N ILE A 35 -0.34 -37.17 -9.03
CA ILE A 35 -0.74 -36.01 -8.23
C ILE A 35 0.33 -35.76 -7.15
N SER A 36 0.56 -34.51 -6.76
CA SER A 36 1.43 -34.23 -5.61
C SER A 36 0.80 -34.71 -4.29
N VAL A 37 1.60 -35.27 -3.38
CA VAL A 37 1.13 -35.68 -2.03
C VAL A 37 0.44 -34.51 -1.31
N GLY A 38 0.93 -33.28 -1.48
CA GLY A 38 0.31 -32.08 -0.90
C GLY A 38 -1.08 -31.76 -1.47
N THR A 39 -1.33 -32.08 -2.74
CA THR A 39 -2.68 -31.94 -3.35
C THR A 39 -3.63 -32.98 -2.77
N LEU A 40 -3.19 -34.23 -2.62
CA LEU A 40 -3.99 -35.30 -2.02
C LEU A 40 -4.41 -34.96 -0.57
N VAL A 41 -3.47 -34.44 0.23
CA VAL A 41 -3.76 -33.97 1.60
C VAL A 41 -4.78 -32.82 1.60
N LYS A 42 -4.66 -31.87 0.66
CA LYS A 42 -5.63 -30.76 0.53
C LYS A 42 -7.02 -31.24 0.11
N TRP A 43 -7.12 -32.22 -0.77
CA TRP A 43 -8.39 -32.80 -1.17
C TRP A 43 -9.06 -33.52 0.00
N ARG A 44 -8.31 -34.37 0.71
CA ARG A 44 -8.80 -35.06 1.91
C ARG A 44 -9.35 -34.08 2.95
N HIS A 45 -8.58 -33.04 3.30
CA HIS A 45 -8.99 -32.03 4.27
C HIS A 45 -10.24 -31.25 3.81
N ARG A 46 -10.34 -30.93 2.51
CA ARG A 46 -11.53 -30.28 1.96
C ARG A 46 -12.77 -31.17 1.98
N TYR A 47 -12.60 -32.46 1.74
CA TYR A 47 -13.68 -33.43 1.82
C TYR A 47 -14.15 -33.60 3.27
N GLU A 48 -13.22 -33.69 4.24
CA GLU A 48 -13.55 -33.74 5.68
C GLU A 48 -14.34 -32.50 6.14
N LEU A 49 -14.03 -31.31 5.61
CA LEU A 49 -14.69 -30.05 6.01
C LEU A 49 -15.99 -29.73 5.26
N TYR A 50 -16.05 -30.07 3.97
CA TYR A 50 -17.09 -29.57 3.06
C TYR A 50 -17.80 -30.68 2.27
N GLY A 51 -17.46 -31.94 2.49
CA GLY A 51 -17.95 -33.05 1.69
C GLY A 51 -17.57 -32.93 0.22
N ILE A 52 -18.46 -33.43 -0.65
CA ILE A 52 -18.23 -33.48 -2.10
C ILE A 52 -18.09 -32.08 -2.73
N ASP A 53 -18.81 -31.09 -2.20
CA ASP A 53 -18.74 -29.67 -2.62
C ASP A 53 -17.32 -29.08 -2.44
N GLY A 54 -16.53 -29.64 -1.52
CA GLY A 54 -15.14 -29.26 -1.28
C GLY A 54 -14.20 -29.65 -2.42
N LEU A 55 -14.56 -30.70 -3.16
CA LEU A 55 -13.74 -31.33 -4.21
C LEU A 55 -14.08 -30.83 -5.62
N GLU A 56 -15.22 -30.18 -5.80
CA GLU A 56 -15.64 -29.64 -7.08
C GLU A 56 -14.61 -28.66 -7.69
N ILE A 57 -14.48 -28.73 -9.02
CA ILE A 57 -13.67 -27.80 -9.79
C ILE A 57 -14.35 -26.42 -9.73
N ARG A 58 -13.67 -25.44 -9.14
CA ARG A 58 -14.22 -24.09 -9.01
C ARG A 58 -14.08 -23.35 -10.34
N VAL A 59 -15.17 -23.25 -11.09
CA VAL A 59 -15.22 -22.52 -12.38
C VAL A 59 -15.31 -21.00 -12.18
N ARG A 60 -15.75 -20.53 -11.01
CA ARG A 60 -15.92 -19.10 -10.70
C ARG A 60 -15.34 -18.71 -9.35
N ASN A 61 -14.95 -17.44 -9.23
CA ASN A 61 -14.47 -16.86 -7.96
C ASN A 61 -15.60 -16.85 -6.92
N ARG A 62 -15.29 -17.28 -5.68
CA ARG A 62 -16.24 -17.19 -4.55
C ARG A 62 -16.57 -15.73 -4.27
N LYS A 63 -17.86 -15.41 -4.24
CA LYS A 63 -18.36 -14.12 -3.74
C LYS A 63 -18.53 -14.24 -2.24
N TYR A 64 -17.96 -13.29 -1.51
CA TYR A 64 -18.10 -13.17 -0.06
C TYR A 64 -18.82 -11.87 0.23
N SER A 65 -19.84 -11.93 1.09
CA SER A 65 -20.57 -10.74 1.52
C SER A 65 -19.66 -9.79 2.32
N PRO A 66 -19.91 -8.47 2.31
CA PRO A 66 -19.15 -7.53 3.14
C PRO A 66 -19.19 -7.88 4.63
N GLU A 67 -20.32 -8.38 5.11
CA GLU A 67 -20.56 -8.74 6.52
C GLU A 67 -19.67 -9.91 6.93
N LEU A 68 -19.62 -10.97 6.09
CA LEU A 68 -18.77 -12.13 6.34
C LEU A 68 -17.28 -11.75 6.36
N LYS A 69 -16.84 -10.88 5.45
CA LYS A 69 -15.46 -10.38 5.43
C LYS A 69 -15.12 -9.61 6.71
N LEU A 70 -16.05 -8.78 7.18
CA LEU A 70 -15.85 -7.98 8.38
C LEU A 70 -15.75 -8.89 9.62
N GLN A 71 -16.65 -9.86 9.74
CA GLN A 71 -16.65 -10.80 10.87
C GLN A 71 -15.37 -11.64 10.90
N ALA A 72 -14.94 -12.18 9.76
CA ALA A 72 -13.69 -12.94 9.66
C ALA A 72 -12.45 -12.12 10.08
N VAL A 73 -12.45 -10.80 9.81
CA VAL A 73 -11.36 -9.92 10.22
C VAL A 73 -11.45 -9.55 11.70
N GLN A 74 -12.65 -9.33 12.24
CA GLN A 74 -12.85 -9.08 13.67
C GLN A 74 -12.39 -10.28 14.50
N ASP A 75 -12.76 -11.50 14.08
CA ASP A 75 -12.33 -12.72 14.77
C ASP A 75 -10.82 -12.93 14.68
N TYR A 76 -10.20 -12.57 13.55
CA TYR A 76 -8.75 -12.53 13.44
C TYR A 76 -8.10 -11.56 14.44
N LEU A 77 -8.66 -10.35 14.56
CA LEU A 77 -8.17 -9.33 15.49
C LEU A 77 -8.41 -9.69 16.95
N SER A 78 -9.44 -10.49 17.25
CA SER A 78 -9.69 -11.00 18.59
C SER A 78 -8.57 -11.94 19.09
N GLY A 79 -7.77 -12.50 18.16
CA GLY A 79 -6.68 -13.43 18.47
C GLY A 79 -7.13 -14.81 18.95
N LYS A 80 -8.44 -15.08 19.00
CA LYS A 80 -9.01 -16.33 19.53
C LYS A 80 -8.88 -17.52 18.58
N TYR A 81 -8.75 -17.25 17.28
CA TYR A 81 -8.71 -18.27 16.24
C TYR A 81 -7.42 -18.17 15.44
N SER A 82 -6.85 -19.32 15.09
CA SER A 82 -5.80 -19.39 14.10
C SER A 82 -6.32 -19.01 12.72
N GLN A 83 -5.40 -18.61 11.82
CA GLN A 83 -5.77 -18.28 10.44
C GLN A 83 -6.44 -19.45 9.71
N TYR A 84 -6.05 -20.68 10.02
CA TYR A 84 -6.64 -21.87 9.40
C TYR A 84 -8.06 -22.13 9.91
N GLU A 85 -8.29 -22.03 11.22
CA GLU A 85 -9.64 -22.14 11.78
C GLU A 85 -10.59 -21.09 11.20
N LEU A 86 -10.12 -19.85 10.99
CA LEU A 86 -10.91 -18.81 10.33
C LEU A 86 -11.20 -19.13 8.87
N ILE A 87 -10.21 -19.65 8.14
CA ILE A 87 -10.39 -20.06 6.76
C ILE A 87 -11.45 -21.14 6.65
N ASP A 88 -11.45 -22.09 7.59
CA ASP A 88 -12.38 -23.22 7.59
C ASP A 88 -13.78 -22.80 8.01
N THR A 89 -13.87 -22.04 9.11
CA THR A 89 -15.15 -21.51 9.65
C THR A 89 -15.86 -20.62 8.62
N TYR A 90 -15.13 -19.70 7.99
CA TYR A 90 -15.70 -18.74 7.04
C TYR A 90 -15.64 -19.22 5.58
N LYS A 91 -15.23 -20.47 5.33
CA LYS A 91 -15.08 -21.08 4.00
C LYS A 91 -14.25 -20.22 3.04
N ILE A 92 -13.20 -19.57 3.55
CA ILE A 92 -12.33 -18.67 2.80
C ILE A 92 -11.50 -19.50 1.82
N ALA A 93 -11.24 -18.96 0.63
CA ALA A 93 -10.55 -19.71 -0.41
C ALA A 93 -9.07 -19.98 -0.09
N SER A 94 -8.42 -19.08 0.64
CA SER A 94 -7.00 -19.19 0.98
C SER A 94 -6.59 -18.22 2.09
N ARG A 95 -5.45 -18.52 2.71
CA ARG A 95 -4.77 -17.60 3.64
C ARG A 95 -4.48 -16.24 3.01
N THR A 96 -4.06 -16.23 1.75
CA THR A 96 -3.82 -14.98 1.00
C THR A 96 -5.09 -14.15 0.88
N GLN A 97 -6.26 -14.79 0.75
CA GLN A 97 -7.53 -14.09 0.67
C GLN A 97 -7.91 -13.44 2.00
N LEU A 98 -7.73 -14.14 3.12
CA LEU A 98 -7.91 -13.60 4.47
C LEU A 98 -6.93 -12.43 4.73
N GLN A 99 -5.65 -12.60 4.39
CA GLN A 99 -4.64 -11.53 4.54
C GLN A 99 -5.00 -10.27 3.74
N LYS A 100 -5.52 -10.44 2.52
CA LYS A 100 -6.01 -9.30 1.71
C LYS A 100 -7.16 -8.56 2.40
N TRP A 101 -8.05 -9.26 3.09
CA TRP A 101 -9.13 -8.63 3.84
C TRP A 101 -8.61 -7.87 5.06
N ILE A 102 -7.71 -8.48 5.83
CA ILE A 102 -7.06 -7.83 6.98
C ILE A 102 -6.31 -6.56 6.54
N ASN A 103 -5.53 -6.63 5.46
CA ASN A 103 -4.81 -5.47 4.94
C ASN A 103 -5.78 -4.38 4.45
N LYS A 104 -6.91 -4.76 3.86
CA LYS A 104 -7.94 -3.80 3.43
C LYS A 104 -8.58 -3.10 4.64
N TYR A 105 -8.89 -3.84 5.70
CA TYR A 105 -9.39 -3.28 6.96
C TYR A 105 -8.39 -2.32 7.61
N ASN A 106 -7.13 -2.74 7.76
CA ASN A 106 -6.08 -1.94 8.41
C ASN A 106 -5.66 -0.69 7.60
N SER A 107 -5.94 -0.66 6.30
CA SER A 107 -5.63 0.49 5.44
C SER A 107 -6.72 1.59 5.45
N HIS A 108 -7.66 1.56 6.41
CA HIS A 108 -8.84 2.43 6.45
C HIS A 108 -9.71 2.39 5.18
N ASN A 109 -9.49 1.41 4.29
CA ASN A 109 -10.37 1.17 3.15
C ASN A 109 -11.58 0.37 3.65
N SER A 110 -12.69 1.06 3.86
CA SER A 110 -13.93 0.39 4.26
C SER A 110 -14.24 -0.79 3.33
N PHE A 111 -14.77 -1.88 3.89
CA PHE A 111 -15.23 -3.04 3.10
C PHE A 111 -16.39 -2.71 2.17
N LYS A 112 -16.85 -1.44 2.15
CA LYS A 112 -17.91 -0.95 1.29
C LYS A 112 -17.62 -1.29 -0.17
N SER A 113 -18.66 -1.78 -0.82
CA SER A 113 -18.76 -1.90 -2.25
C SER A 113 -18.33 -0.59 -2.90
N VAL A 114 -17.74 -0.72 -4.09
CA VAL A 114 -17.62 0.38 -5.05
C VAL A 114 -18.93 1.15 -5.05
N ASN A 115 -18.86 2.47 -4.87
CA ASN A 115 -19.96 3.43 -4.63
C ASN A 115 -20.25 3.71 -3.16
N GLU A 116 -19.38 4.50 -2.53
CA GLU A 116 -19.77 5.67 -1.71
C GLU A 116 -18.55 6.27 -1.00
N GLY A 117 -18.13 7.44 -1.48
CA GLY A 117 -17.75 8.58 -0.64
C GLY A 117 -16.58 8.49 0.33
N ALA A 118 -15.90 7.35 0.50
CA ALA A 118 -14.65 7.33 1.23
C ALA A 118 -13.59 7.97 0.34
N ARG A 119 -13.02 9.10 0.76
CA ARG A 119 -11.84 9.70 0.13
C ARG A 119 -10.70 8.69 0.20
N ALA A 120 -10.66 7.79 -0.78
CA ALA A 120 -9.47 7.05 -1.14
C ALA A 120 -8.35 8.07 -1.14
N MET A 121 -7.24 7.79 -0.46
CA MET A 121 -6.00 8.54 -0.63
C MET A 121 -5.76 8.59 -2.14
N THR A 122 -6.17 9.71 -2.74
CA THR A 122 -6.09 9.91 -4.17
C THR A 122 -4.63 9.72 -4.49
N LYS A 123 -4.33 8.87 -5.48
CA LYS A 123 -2.98 8.75 -6.04
C LYS A 123 -2.39 10.16 -6.04
N GLY A 124 -1.40 10.40 -5.20
CA GLY A 124 -0.85 11.73 -5.00
C GLY A 124 -0.50 12.28 -6.37
N ARG A 125 -0.81 13.56 -6.62
CA ARG A 125 -0.46 14.24 -7.87
C ARG A 125 1.00 13.90 -8.20
N SER A 126 1.26 13.44 -9.41
CA SER A 126 2.63 13.24 -9.89
C SER A 126 3.31 14.60 -9.95
N THR A 127 4.27 14.85 -9.05
CA THR A 127 5.06 16.08 -9.03
C THR A 127 6.35 15.91 -9.83
N THR A 128 6.70 16.93 -10.61
CA THR A 128 8.00 16.99 -11.30
C THR A 128 9.12 17.29 -10.31
N TRP A 129 10.37 17.02 -10.70
CA TRP A 129 11.54 17.37 -9.88
C TRP A 129 11.56 18.85 -9.52
N GLN A 130 11.26 19.72 -10.50
CA GLN A 130 11.20 21.15 -10.32
C GLN A 130 10.12 21.60 -9.32
N GLU A 131 8.93 20.99 -9.39
CA GLU A 131 7.86 21.25 -8.43
C GLU A 131 8.26 20.83 -7.01
N ARG A 132 9.04 19.76 -6.83
CA ARG A 132 9.52 19.33 -5.50
C ARG A 132 10.51 20.33 -4.89
N ILE A 133 11.39 20.91 -5.70
CA ILE A 133 12.33 21.96 -5.27
C ILE A 133 11.56 23.21 -4.85
N ASP A 134 10.62 23.68 -5.68
CA ASP A 134 9.78 24.84 -5.38
C ASP A 134 8.99 24.65 -4.07
N ILE A 135 8.43 23.45 -3.85
CA ILE A 135 7.68 23.13 -2.63
C ILE A 135 8.59 23.09 -1.39
N ALA A 136 9.79 22.51 -1.51
CA ALA A 136 10.74 22.45 -0.40
C ALA A 136 11.22 23.85 0.01
N LEU A 137 11.59 24.69 -0.96
CA LEU A 137 11.98 26.08 -0.74
C LEU A 137 10.84 26.90 -0.13
N HIS A 138 9.62 26.76 -0.65
CA HIS A 138 8.44 27.44 -0.11
C HIS A 138 8.11 27.02 1.33
N CYS A 139 8.36 25.76 1.69
CA CYS A 139 8.15 25.29 3.06
C CYS A 139 9.19 25.89 4.02
N ILE A 140 10.47 25.86 3.64
CA ILE A 140 11.57 26.46 4.41
C ILE A 140 11.32 27.97 4.60
N ALA A 141 10.78 28.61 3.56
CA ALA A 141 10.41 30.01 3.54
C ALA A 141 9.32 30.39 4.56
N GLN A 142 8.32 29.54 4.72
CA GLN A 142 7.17 29.74 5.60
C GLN A 142 7.43 29.16 7.00
N GLU A 143 8.65 29.29 7.53
CA GLU A 143 9.06 28.79 8.85
C GLU A 143 8.84 27.28 9.05
N ARG A 144 8.93 26.48 7.98
CA ARG A 144 8.67 25.03 7.98
C ARG A 144 7.22 24.69 8.31
N ASP A 145 6.26 25.53 7.90
CA ASP A 145 4.84 25.17 7.97
C ASP A 145 4.48 24.13 6.89
N TYR A 146 4.79 22.87 7.22
CA TYR A 146 4.52 21.69 6.37
C TYR A 146 3.02 21.52 6.09
N GLY A 147 2.17 21.89 7.03
CA GLY A 147 0.71 21.76 6.93
C GLY A 147 0.13 22.71 5.88
N LYS A 148 0.42 24.01 6.00
CA LYS A 148 -0.02 25.02 5.03
C LYS A 148 0.56 24.75 3.64
N THR A 149 1.83 24.37 3.58
CA THR A 149 2.50 24.04 2.31
C THR A 149 1.83 22.84 1.62
N ALA A 150 1.53 21.78 2.37
CA ALA A 150 0.84 20.60 1.83
C ALA A 150 -0.54 20.96 1.24
N THR A 151 -1.31 21.79 1.93
CA THR A 151 -2.61 22.25 1.45
C THR A 151 -2.49 23.14 0.21
N GLN A 152 -1.56 24.09 0.20
CA GLN A 152 -1.36 25.03 -0.91
C GLN A 152 -0.97 24.30 -2.21
N PHE A 153 -0.05 23.35 -2.13
CA PHE A 153 0.44 22.61 -3.31
C PHE A 153 -0.35 21.33 -3.60
N LYS A 154 -1.39 21.03 -2.81
CA LYS A 154 -2.22 19.82 -2.92
C LYS A 154 -1.38 18.54 -2.93
N VAL A 155 -0.34 18.50 -2.09
CA VAL A 155 0.54 17.36 -1.87
C VAL A 155 0.38 16.87 -0.44
N SER A 156 0.79 15.63 -0.14
CA SER A 156 0.69 15.12 1.22
C SER A 156 1.70 15.79 2.15
N TYR A 157 1.34 15.94 3.42
CA TYR A 157 2.24 16.42 4.47
C TYR A 157 3.59 15.68 4.48
N ASN A 158 3.54 14.35 4.41
CA ASN A 158 4.75 13.52 4.42
C ASN A 158 5.63 13.76 3.19
N GLN A 159 5.05 14.06 2.01
CA GLN A 159 5.85 14.42 0.84
C GLN A 159 6.62 15.72 1.06
N VAL A 160 5.97 16.77 1.58
CA VAL A 160 6.64 18.05 1.88
C VAL A 160 7.76 17.84 2.89
N TYR A 161 7.50 17.11 3.98
CA TYR A 161 8.51 16.81 4.99
C TYR A 161 9.72 16.06 4.41
N GLN A 162 9.48 15.01 3.61
CA GLN A 162 10.56 14.23 2.99
C GLN A 162 11.35 15.06 1.98
N TRP A 163 10.69 15.95 1.21
CA TRP A 163 11.38 16.82 0.25
C TRP A 163 12.25 17.87 0.95
N VAL A 164 11.73 18.53 1.99
CA VAL A 164 12.52 19.48 2.80
C VAL A 164 13.72 18.78 3.42
N LYS A 165 13.52 17.62 4.05
CA LYS A 165 14.61 16.86 4.67
C LYS A 165 15.69 16.43 3.67
N LYS A 166 15.30 16.02 2.45
CA LYS A 166 16.25 15.68 1.39
C LYS A 166 17.01 16.91 0.90
N TYR A 167 16.30 18.04 0.73
CA TYR A 167 16.89 19.30 0.32
C TYR A 167 17.95 19.80 1.32
N GLU A 168 17.70 19.66 2.62
CA GLU A 168 18.65 20.04 3.66
C GLU A 168 19.91 19.16 3.68
N ASN A 169 19.74 17.87 3.39
CA ASN A 169 20.85 16.91 3.45
C ASN A 169 21.74 16.89 2.20
N GLY A 170 21.23 17.31 1.04
CA GLY A 170 21.99 17.21 -0.21
C GLY A 170 21.49 18.12 -1.34
N GLY A 171 20.82 19.22 -1.01
CA GLY A 171 20.40 20.23 -1.97
C GLY A 171 19.40 19.74 -3.02
N GLU A 172 19.44 20.37 -4.20
CA GLU A 172 18.53 20.11 -5.32
C GLU A 172 18.74 18.72 -5.92
N ASP A 173 20.00 18.28 -5.99
CA ASP A 173 20.39 16.97 -6.55
C ASP A 173 19.84 15.81 -5.72
N ALA A 174 19.71 15.96 -4.40
CA ALA A 174 19.13 14.95 -3.52
C ALA A 174 17.61 14.74 -3.70
N LEU A 175 16.92 15.67 -4.38
CA LEU A 175 15.51 15.55 -4.74
C LEU A 175 15.30 14.82 -6.07
N GLN A 176 16.36 14.60 -6.85
CA GLN A 176 16.31 13.89 -8.12
C GLN A 176 16.06 12.39 -7.85
N ASP A 177 14.93 11.88 -8.34
CA ASP A 177 14.45 10.54 -8.02
C ASP A 177 14.88 9.52 -9.08
N GLY A 178 15.60 8.49 -8.64
CA GLY A 178 16.13 7.42 -9.50
C GLY A 178 15.27 6.15 -9.58
N ARG A 179 14.04 6.13 -9.03
CA ARG A 179 13.19 4.90 -9.01
C ARG A 179 11.85 5.06 -9.73
N GLY A 180 11.70 4.42 -10.90
CA GLY A 180 10.42 4.05 -11.52
C GLY A 180 9.55 5.18 -12.10
N ARG A 181 8.78 4.85 -13.16
CA ARG A 181 7.87 5.70 -13.99
C ARG A 181 7.93 7.21 -13.71
N ASN A 182 9.03 7.83 -14.12
CA ASN A 182 9.18 9.27 -14.14
C ASN A 182 8.30 9.87 -15.26
N LYS A 183 7.64 11.00 -14.96
CA LYS A 183 7.25 11.95 -16.00
C LYS A 183 8.55 12.50 -16.58
N ALA A 184 8.72 12.47 -17.90
CA ALA A 184 9.97 12.86 -18.56
C ALA A 184 10.49 14.18 -17.99
N SER A 185 11.74 14.18 -17.52
CA SER A 185 12.46 15.39 -17.16
C SER A 185 12.59 16.23 -18.43
N VAL A 186 11.92 17.37 -18.47
CA VAL A 186 12.33 18.43 -19.38
C VAL A 186 13.73 18.81 -18.91
N GLU A 187 14.75 18.51 -19.70
CA GLU A 187 16.11 18.98 -19.41
C GLU A 187 16.05 20.50 -19.33
N LEU A 188 16.33 21.03 -18.15
CA LEU A 188 16.24 22.47 -17.91
C LEU A 188 17.22 23.18 -18.82
N THR A 189 16.70 24.10 -19.61
CA THR A 189 17.52 25.06 -20.35
C THR A 189 18.28 25.94 -19.34
N GLU A 190 19.46 26.43 -19.70
CA GLU A 190 20.27 27.32 -18.83
C GLU A 190 19.45 28.52 -18.33
N ALA A 191 18.54 29.03 -19.16
CA ALA A 191 17.60 30.09 -18.83
C ALA A 191 16.66 29.71 -17.66
N GLU A 192 16.20 28.48 -17.57
CA GLU A 192 15.32 28.02 -16.49
C GLU A 192 16.07 27.84 -15.17
N ARG A 193 17.34 27.41 -15.23
CA ARG A 193 18.23 27.35 -14.06
C ARG A 193 18.50 28.74 -13.51
N HIS A 194 18.88 29.68 -14.37
CA HIS A 194 19.08 31.07 -13.96
C HIS A 194 17.79 31.71 -13.43
N LYS A 195 16.63 31.38 -13.98
CA LYS A 195 15.34 31.84 -13.45
C LYS A 195 15.09 31.32 -12.03
N LEU A 196 15.49 30.09 -11.74
CA LEU A 196 15.40 29.52 -10.41
C LEU A 196 16.37 30.18 -9.42
N GLU A 197 17.62 30.39 -9.84
CA GLU A 197 18.61 31.12 -9.04
C GLU A 197 18.14 32.55 -8.73
N LEU A 198 17.58 33.25 -9.71
CA LEU A 198 17.02 34.59 -9.51
C LEU A 198 15.86 34.58 -8.52
N LYS A 199 14.98 33.58 -8.61
CA LYS A 199 13.86 33.41 -7.67
C LYS A 199 14.36 33.10 -6.26
N LYS A 200 15.39 32.27 -6.12
CA LYS A 200 16.07 31.97 -4.85
C LYS A 200 16.71 33.23 -4.25
N LEU A 201 17.47 33.97 -5.05
CA LEU A 201 18.16 35.18 -4.61
C LEU A 201 17.19 36.30 -4.23
N ALA A 202 16.08 36.42 -4.96
CA ALA A 202 14.99 37.34 -4.62
C ALA A 202 14.36 36.96 -3.27
N TYR A 203 14.12 35.66 -3.06
CA TYR A 203 13.56 35.14 -1.82
C TYR A 203 14.49 35.39 -0.60
N GLU A 204 15.78 35.10 -0.74
CA GLU A 204 16.77 35.40 0.30
C GLU A 204 16.88 36.90 0.60
N ASN A 205 16.80 37.75 -0.44
CA ASN A 205 16.79 39.20 -0.28
C ASN A 205 15.58 39.68 0.54
N GLU A 206 14.39 39.15 0.25
CA GLU A 206 13.17 39.52 0.97
C GLU A 206 13.27 39.14 2.45
N ARG A 207 13.75 37.93 2.76
CA ARG A 207 13.98 37.48 4.13
C ARG A 207 14.97 38.40 4.86
N LEU A 208 16.10 38.72 4.24
CA LEU A 208 17.11 39.62 4.82
C LEU A 208 16.57 41.03 5.04
N ARG A 209 15.73 41.55 4.14
CA ARG A 209 15.06 42.84 4.31
C ARG A 209 14.11 42.83 5.51
N ALA A 210 13.35 41.76 5.70
CA ALA A 210 12.46 41.61 6.85
C ALA A 210 13.24 41.58 8.17
N GLU A 211 14.34 40.82 8.21
CA GLU A 211 15.24 40.75 9.38
C GLU A 211 15.86 42.12 9.70
N ILE A 212 16.37 42.83 8.69
CA ILE A 212 16.91 44.18 8.86
C ILE A 212 15.84 45.14 9.40
N ALA A 213 14.61 45.08 8.88
CA ALA A 213 13.51 45.91 9.34
C ALA A 213 13.16 45.63 10.81
N PHE A 214 13.12 44.36 11.20
CA PHE A 214 12.89 43.94 12.58
C PHE A 214 14.00 44.45 13.53
N LEU A 215 15.27 44.26 13.17
CA LEU A 215 16.42 44.73 13.96
C LEU A 215 16.43 46.27 14.10
N LYS A 216 16.08 47.00 13.05
CA LYS A 216 15.93 48.47 13.11
C LYS A 216 14.82 48.87 14.09
N LYS A 217 13.67 48.17 14.07
CA LYS A 217 12.57 48.44 15.00
C LYS A 217 12.95 48.14 16.45
N LEU A 218 13.70 47.07 16.71
CA LEU A 218 14.22 46.74 18.04
C LEU A 218 15.20 47.80 18.56
N LYS A 219 16.11 48.29 17.71
CA LYS A 219 17.03 49.38 18.09
C LYS A 219 16.27 50.67 18.45
N GLU A 220 15.25 51.02 17.67
CA GLU A 220 14.41 52.19 17.95
C GLU A 220 13.66 52.06 19.29
N LEU A 221 13.11 50.89 19.61
CA LEU A 221 12.45 50.64 20.89
C LEU A 221 13.42 50.71 22.08
N LYS A 222 14.66 50.21 21.91
CA LYS A 222 15.71 50.35 22.93
C LYS A 222 16.12 51.81 23.13
N ARG A 223 16.21 52.61 22.06
CA ARG A 223 16.54 54.04 22.13
C ARG A 223 15.44 54.87 22.79
N ARG A 224 14.17 54.45 22.72
CA ARG A 224 13.04 55.10 23.41
C ARG A 224 12.92 54.74 24.89
N ARG A 225 13.57 53.65 25.33
CA ARG A 225 13.58 53.17 26.72
C ARG A 225 14.82 53.60 27.51
N SER A 226 15.81 54.17 26.84
CA SER A 226 16.97 54.84 27.44
C SER A 226 16.75 56.35 27.42
#